data_AF-A0A5C6EPB4-F1
#
_entry.id   AF-A0A5C6EPB4-F1
#
_cell.length_a   1.000
_cell.length_b   1.000
_cell.length_c   1.000
_cell.angle_alpha   90.00
_cell.angle_beta   90.00
_cell.angle_gamma   90.00
#
_symmetry.space_group_name_H-M   'P 1'
#
loop_
_entity.id
_entity.type
_entity.pdbx_description
1 polymer ?
#
loop_
_entity_poly.entity_id
_entity_poly.type
_entity_poly.pdbx_seq_one_letter_code
_entity_poly.pdbx_strand_id
1 'polypeptide(L)'
;MTDPAGLTESSMNFDLENVQPFLLRIAKHIESGFTDAEIKTVAEFVANTDVEDEREMTLSVVADGQSTPLVIRAFMDDIDAPDLYFFTSANLAAKIDAEFESFCEELGI
;
A
#
# COMPACT_ATOMS: atom_id res chain seq x y z
N MET A 1 -1.67 -17.27 3.12
CA MET A 1 -1.25 -17.10 1.71
C MET A 1 0.27 -17.12 1.63
N THR A 2 0.86 -17.36 0.46
CA THR A 2 2.32 -17.26 0.25
C THR A 2 2.61 -15.94 -0.46
N ASP A 3 3.70 -15.26 -0.12
CA ASP A 3 4.08 -14.01 -0.76
C ASP A 3 4.22 -14.19 -2.29
N PRO A 4 3.85 -13.18 -3.09
CA PRO A 4 3.97 -13.27 -4.53
C PRO A 4 5.44 -13.51 -4.92
N ALA A 5 5.70 -14.63 -5.59
CA ALA A 5 7.06 -15.06 -5.90
C ALA A 5 7.83 -13.99 -6.71
N GLY A 6 8.94 -13.52 -6.15
CA GLY A 6 9.84 -12.56 -6.80
C GLY A 6 9.48 -11.08 -6.58
N LEU A 7 8.49 -10.78 -5.73
CA LEU A 7 8.23 -9.41 -5.27
C LEU A 7 8.86 -9.17 -3.89
N THR A 8 9.15 -7.90 -3.61
CA THR A 8 9.62 -7.43 -2.30
C THR A 8 8.45 -6.87 -1.53
N GLU A 9 8.35 -7.25 -0.27
CA GLU A 9 7.34 -6.76 0.67
C GLU A 9 7.79 -5.44 1.31
N SER A 10 6.82 -4.55 1.55
CA SER A 10 6.88 -3.40 2.43
C SER A 10 5.55 -3.34 3.17
N SER A 11 5.54 -3.26 4.51
CA SER A 11 4.30 -3.35 5.30
C SER A 11 4.29 -2.46 6.54
N MET A 12 3.10 -2.02 6.95
CA MET A 12 2.88 -1.17 8.13
C MET A 12 1.43 -1.26 8.63
N ASN A 13 1.24 -1.11 9.94
CA ASN A 13 -0.08 -0.90 10.57
C ASN A 13 -0.52 0.56 10.43
N PHE A 14 -1.79 0.78 10.11
CA PHE A 14 -2.38 2.09 9.90
C PHE A 14 -3.59 2.32 10.77
N ASP A 15 -3.83 3.58 11.15
CA ASP A 15 -5.19 4.06 11.36
C ASP A 15 -5.86 4.22 9.99
N LEU A 16 -7.13 3.82 9.86
CA LEU A 16 -7.85 3.81 8.59
C LEU A 16 -7.87 5.20 7.92
N GLU A 17 -7.93 6.28 8.71
CA GLU A 17 -7.88 7.66 8.20
C GLU A 17 -6.55 8.04 7.54
N ASN A 18 -5.47 7.35 7.91
CA ASN A 18 -4.11 7.59 7.42
C ASN A 18 -3.77 6.79 6.16
N VAL A 19 -4.58 5.78 5.79
CA VAL A 19 -4.37 4.96 4.60
C VAL A 19 -4.36 5.82 3.34
N GLN A 20 -5.43 6.56 3.04
CA GLN A 20 -5.50 7.35 1.81
C GLN A 20 -4.41 8.42 1.71
N PRO A 21 -4.11 9.21 2.77
CA PRO A 21 -2.95 10.11 2.79
C PRO A 21 -1.64 9.41 2.45
N PHE A 22 -1.40 8.22 2.98
CA PHE A 22 -0.19 7.47 2.70
C PHE A 22 -0.13 6.99 1.23
N LEU A 23 -1.22 6.47 0.67
CA LEU A 23 -1.27 6.06 -0.73
C LEU A 23 -0.95 7.22 -1.69
N LEU A 24 -1.39 8.44 -1.37
CA LEU A 24 -1.05 9.66 -2.14
C LEU A 24 0.45 10.00 -2.11
N ARG A 25 1.20 9.55 -1.08
CA ARG A 25 2.66 9.68 -1.03
C ARG A 25 3.32 8.66 -1.95
N ILE A 26 2.91 7.39 -1.89
CA ILE A 26 3.40 6.33 -2.77
C ILE A 26 3.23 6.72 -4.25
N ALA A 27 2.09 7.33 -4.59
CA ALA A 27 1.78 7.76 -5.95
C ALA A 27 2.84 8.70 -6.57
N LYS A 28 3.59 9.46 -5.76
CA LYS A 28 4.68 10.33 -6.23
C LYS A 28 5.86 9.56 -6.80
N HIS A 29 6.00 8.28 -6.44
CA HIS A 29 7.04 7.37 -6.91
C HIS A 29 6.60 6.51 -8.11
N ILE A 30 5.36 6.69 -8.56
CA ILE A 30 4.75 5.95 -9.65
C ILE A 30 4.54 6.89 -10.83
N GLU A 31 5.08 6.53 -11.99
CA GLU A 31 5.03 7.33 -13.22
C GLU A 31 3.69 7.16 -13.96
N SER A 32 3.07 5.97 -13.88
CA SER A 32 1.81 5.65 -14.53
C SER A 32 1.08 4.50 -13.82
N GLY A 33 -0.25 4.51 -13.87
CA GLY A 33 -1.09 3.70 -12.99
C GLY A 33 -1.10 4.29 -11.58
N PHE A 34 -1.95 3.77 -10.70
CA PHE A 34 -2.12 4.29 -9.34
C PHE A 34 -2.56 5.76 -9.29
N THR A 35 -3.50 6.11 -10.16
CA THR A 35 -4.15 7.43 -10.24
C THR A 35 -4.98 7.75 -8.99
N ASP A 36 -5.36 9.02 -8.79
CA ASP A 36 -6.26 9.43 -7.68
C ASP A 36 -7.54 8.59 -7.59
N ALA A 37 -8.10 8.16 -8.73
CA ALA A 37 -9.28 7.30 -8.78
C ALA A 37 -8.97 5.88 -8.31
N GLU A 38 -7.82 5.32 -8.69
CA GLU A 38 -7.35 4.01 -8.23
C GLU A 38 -6.98 4.06 -6.75
N ILE A 39 -6.32 5.11 -6.28
CA ILE A 39 -6.02 5.34 -4.86
C ILE A 39 -7.31 5.37 -4.04
N LYS A 40 -8.32 6.10 -4.49
CA LYS A 40 -9.63 6.11 -3.82
C LYS A 40 -10.26 4.71 -3.81
N THR A 41 -10.15 3.97 -4.90
CA THR A 41 -10.64 2.59 -5.00
C THR A 41 -9.91 1.67 -4.02
N VAL A 42 -8.58 1.84 -3.85
CA VAL A 42 -7.78 1.09 -2.88
C VAL A 42 -8.20 1.44 -1.45
N ALA A 43 -8.34 2.73 -1.13
CA ALA A 43 -8.76 3.16 0.20
C ALA A 43 -10.15 2.61 0.56
N GLU A 44 -11.10 2.67 -0.38
CA GLU A 44 -12.43 2.06 -0.22
C GLU A 44 -12.33 0.54 -0.10
N PHE A 45 -11.44 -0.11 -0.84
CA PHE A 45 -11.21 -1.55 -0.73
C PHE A 45 -10.74 -1.94 0.67
N VAL A 46 -9.76 -1.22 1.23
CA VAL A 46 -9.25 -1.44 2.60
C VAL A 46 -10.35 -1.19 3.63
N ALA A 47 -11.09 -0.08 3.52
CA ALA A 47 -12.15 0.28 4.45
C ALA A 47 -13.35 -0.71 4.45
N ASN A 48 -13.50 -1.48 3.38
CA ASN A 48 -14.53 -2.51 3.26
C ASN A 48 -13.98 -3.93 3.51
N THR A 49 -12.79 -4.07 4.10
CA THR A 49 -12.32 -5.35 4.62
C THR A 49 -12.96 -5.59 5.98
N ASP A 50 -13.58 -6.77 6.15
CA ASP A 50 -14.20 -7.15 7.42
C ASP A 50 -13.13 -7.38 8.49
N VAL A 51 -13.44 -7.08 9.76
CA VAL A 51 -12.54 -7.33 10.90
C VAL A 51 -12.17 -8.81 10.97
N GLU A 52 -10.90 -9.10 11.26
CA GLU A 52 -10.26 -10.42 11.22
C GLU A 52 -10.22 -11.08 9.82
N ASP A 53 -10.53 -10.33 8.75
CA ASP A 53 -10.42 -10.81 7.36
C ASP A 53 -9.22 -10.20 6.62
N GLU A 54 -8.76 -10.91 5.59
CA GLU A 54 -7.66 -10.50 4.72
C GLU A 54 -8.12 -10.47 3.27
N ARG A 55 -7.86 -9.35 2.60
CA ARG A 55 -8.18 -9.17 1.18
C ARG A 55 -6.97 -8.65 0.42
N GLU A 56 -6.86 -9.05 -0.84
CA GLU A 56 -5.79 -8.60 -1.72
C GLU A 56 -6.36 -8.01 -3.02
N MET A 57 -5.71 -6.96 -3.51
CA MET A 57 -5.91 -6.41 -4.85
C MET A 57 -4.58 -6.20 -5.56
N THR A 58 -4.57 -6.29 -6.89
CA THR A 58 -3.36 -6.07 -7.69
C THR A 58 -3.62 -5.01 -8.75
N LEU A 59 -2.69 -4.06 -8.85
CA LEU A 59 -2.65 -3.03 -9.87
C LEU A 59 -1.38 -3.21 -10.70
N SER A 60 -1.40 -2.78 -11.96
CA SER A 60 -0.19 -2.66 -12.78
C SER A 60 0.25 -1.21 -12.77
N VAL A 61 1.48 -0.97 -12.36
CA VAL A 61 2.05 0.38 -12.26
C VAL A 61 3.35 0.47 -13.03
N VAL A 62 3.76 1.68 -13.42
CA VAL A 62 5.07 1.97 -13.98
C VAL A 62 5.86 2.75 -12.93
N ALA A 63 6.99 2.21 -12.51
CA ALA A 63 7.92 2.88 -11.61
C ALA A 63 9.35 2.64 -12.10
N ASP A 64 10.20 3.66 -12.06
CA ASP A 64 11.58 3.62 -12.56
C ASP A 64 11.66 3.13 -14.02
N GLY A 65 10.72 3.59 -14.86
CA GLY A 65 10.60 3.17 -16.26
C GLY A 65 10.23 1.70 -16.50
N GLN A 66 9.85 0.93 -15.46
CA GLN A 66 9.48 -0.47 -15.58
C GLN A 66 8.03 -0.72 -15.16
N SER A 67 7.31 -1.51 -15.95
CA SER A 67 6.00 -2.02 -15.54
C SER A 67 6.19 -3.10 -14.48
N THR A 68 5.61 -2.91 -13.30
CA THR A 68 5.65 -3.84 -12.17
C THR A 68 4.26 -4.02 -11.59
N PRO A 69 3.90 -5.22 -11.08
CA PRO A 69 2.72 -5.34 -10.24
C PRO A 69 2.92 -4.53 -8.94
N LEU A 70 1.83 -3.94 -8.46
CA LEU A 70 1.66 -3.43 -7.12
C LEU A 70 0.52 -4.23 -6.49
N VAL A 71 0.88 -5.22 -5.68
CA VAL A 71 -0.06 -6.02 -4.91
C VAL A 71 -0.26 -5.33 -3.57
N ILE A 72 -1.51 -5.09 -3.20
CA ILE A 72 -1.89 -4.47 -1.93
C ILE A 72 -2.77 -5.47 -1.21
N ARG A 73 -2.30 -5.90 -0.04
CA ARG A 73 -3.04 -6.78 0.85
C ARG A 73 -3.38 -6.01 2.11
N ALA A 74 -4.61 -6.14 2.54
CA ALA A 74 -5.14 -5.50 3.73
C ALA A 74 -5.67 -6.58 4.66
N PHE A 75 -5.17 -6.59 5.88
CA PHE A 75 -5.73 -7.35 6.99
C PHE A 75 -6.35 -6.35 7.97
N MET A 76 -7.62 -6.53 8.33
CA MET A 76 -8.29 -5.61 9.26
C MET A 76 -8.20 -6.16 10.68
N ASP A 77 -7.29 -5.63 11.50
CA ASP A 77 -7.08 -6.10 12.88
C ASP A 77 -8.20 -5.63 13.83
N ASP A 78 -8.62 -4.37 13.70
CA ASP A 78 -9.77 -3.76 14.38
C ASP A 78 -10.52 -2.81 13.41
N ILE A 79 -11.70 -2.32 13.79
CA ILE A 79 -12.63 -1.53 12.95
C ILE A 79 -11.94 -0.39 12.19
N ASP A 80 -10.92 0.23 12.77
CA ASP A 80 -10.19 1.36 12.19
C ASP A 80 -8.67 1.13 12.11
N ALA A 81 -8.19 -0.13 12.21
CA ALA A 81 -6.77 -0.45 12.30
C ALA A 81 -6.30 -1.51 11.27
N PRO A 82 -6.24 -1.17 9.97
CA PRO A 82 -5.74 -2.10 8.96
C PRO A 82 -4.21 -2.25 8.97
N ASP A 83 -3.74 -3.48 8.83
CA ASP A 83 -2.39 -3.80 8.40
C ASP A 83 -2.32 -3.83 6.87
N LEU A 84 -1.43 -3.02 6.29
CA LEU A 84 -1.21 -2.98 4.85
C LEU A 84 0.13 -3.60 4.47
N TYR A 85 0.08 -4.49 3.48
CA TYR A 85 1.24 -5.11 2.86
C TYR A 85 1.26 -4.74 1.38
N PHE A 86 2.39 -4.20 0.93
CA PHE A 86 2.67 -3.87 -0.45
C PHE A 86 3.71 -4.85 -0.98
N PHE A 87 3.39 -5.55 -2.08
CA PHE A 87 4.36 -6.38 -2.80
C PHE A 87 4.59 -5.81 -4.19
N THR A 88 5.84 -5.47 -4.49
CA THR A 88 6.22 -4.87 -5.78
C THR A 88 7.70 -5.07 -6.08
N SER A 89 8.24 -4.37 -7.08
CA SER A 89 9.68 -4.37 -7.37
C SER A 89 10.49 -3.89 -6.16
N ALA A 90 11.70 -4.42 -5.97
CA ALA A 90 12.56 -4.04 -4.84
C ALA A 90 12.82 -2.52 -4.73
N ASN A 91 12.92 -1.82 -5.87
CA ASN A 91 13.14 -0.37 -5.86
C ASN A 91 11.90 0.39 -5.36
N LEU A 92 10.72 0.04 -5.88
CA LEU A 92 9.48 0.67 -5.42
C LEU A 92 9.17 0.31 -3.96
N ALA A 93 9.41 -0.93 -3.53
CA ALA A 93 9.25 -1.34 -2.14
C ALA A 93 10.14 -0.51 -1.19
N ALA A 94 11.42 -0.31 -1.53
CA ALA A 94 12.33 0.51 -0.72
C ALA A 94 11.88 1.99 -0.64
N LYS A 95 11.22 2.52 -1.68
CA LYS A 95 10.62 3.87 -1.64
C LYS A 95 9.38 3.91 -0.75
N ILE A 96 8.57 2.85 -0.74
CA ILE A 96 7.43 2.73 0.17
C ILE A 96 7.91 2.67 1.62
N ASP A 97 8.97 1.91 1.92
CA ASP A 97 9.61 1.88 3.24
C ASP A 97 10.09 3.27 3.69
N ALA A 98 10.76 4.02 2.80
CA ALA A 98 11.20 5.37 3.11
C ALA A 98 10.03 6.35 3.35
N GLU A 99 8.91 6.17 2.64
CA GLU A 99 7.69 6.92 2.90
C GLU A 99 7.04 6.53 4.23
N PHE A 100 7.08 5.24 4.64
CA PHE A 100 6.62 4.82 5.96
C PHE A 100 7.42 5.52 7.06
N GLU A 101 8.75 5.46 6.99
CA GLU A 101 9.63 6.13 7.95
C GLU A 101 9.29 7.63 8.06
N SER A 102 9.17 8.31 6.91
CA SER A 102 8.83 9.73 6.87
C SER A 102 7.41 10.02 7.40
N PHE A 103 6.45 9.14 7.15
CA PHE A 103 5.06 9.28 7.58
C PHE A 103 4.93 9.12 9.10
N CYS A 104 5.62 8.14 9.69
CA CYS A 104 5.69 7.95 11.14
C CYS A 104 6.34 9.16 11.83
N GLU A 105 7.47 9.64 11.31
CA GLU A 105 8.16 10.81 11.85
C GLU A 105 7.27 12.06 11.88
N GLU A 106 6.44 12.26 10.83
CA GLU A 106 5.51 13.40 10.74
C GLU A 106 4.34 13.28 11.73
N LEU A 107 3.85 12.06 11.98
CA LEU A 107 2.78 11.79 12.95
C LEU A 107 3.30 11.76 14.41
N GLY A 108 4.62 11.66 14.60
CA GLY A 108 5.24 11.57 15.91
C GLY A 108 5.04 10.21 16.60
N ILE A 109 4.89 9.16 15.80
CA ILE A 109 4.71 7.76 16.23
C ILE A 109 5.95 6.92 15.94
#